data_AF-S8DVJ8-F1
#
_entry.id   AF-S8DVJ8-F1
#
_cell.length_a   1.000
_cell.length_b   1.000
_cell.length_c   1.000
_cell.angle_alpha   90.00
_cell.angle_beta   90.00
_cell.angle_gamma   90.00
#
_symmetry.space_group_name_H-M   'P 1'
#
loop_
_entity.id
_entity.type
_entity.pdbx_description
1 polymer ?
#
loop_
_entity_poly.entity_id
_entity_poly.type
_entity_poly.pdbx_seq_one_letter_code
_entity_poly.pdbx_strand_id
1 'polypeptide(L)'
;SRTDLLYRIGLAGDPENPLLLANYAQFLCLATRDFDRCEEYFRRAVGVEPKDADSLNKYANFLWKVREDVERAEEMFLEAIEAEPKNSFYAADYAHFLWSTGGEDTCY
;
A
#
# COMPACT_ATOMS: atom_id res chain seq x y z
N SER A 1 -4.05 11.64 18.11
CA SER A 1 -2.69 12.02 18.58
C SER A 1 -2.26 13.31 17.90
N ARG A 2 -1.15 13.95 18.32
CA ARG A 2 -0.61 15.13 17.60
C ARG A 2 -0.33 14.79 16.13
N THR A 3 0.20 13.59 15.86
CA THR A 3 0.49 13.08 14.51
C THR A 3 -0.78 12.95 13.66
N ASP A 4 -1.84 12.37 14.21
CA ASP A 4 -3.15 12.25 13.53
C ASP A 4 -3.69 13.63 13.10
N LEU A 5 -3.61 14.62 13.99
CA LEU A 5 -4.04 15.99 13.69
C LEU A 5 -3.21 16.62 12.56
N LEU A 6 -1.90 16.42 12.55
CA LEU A 6 -1.01 16.97 11.51
C LEU A 6 -1.32 16.38 10.13
N TYR A 7 -1.55 15.07 10.05
CA TYR A 7 -1.97 14.43 8.79
C TYR A 7 -3.31 14.98 8.30
N ARG A 8 -4.28 15.12 9.20
CA ARG A 8 -5.60 15.67 8.84
C ARG A 8 -5.53 17.13 8.37
N ILE A 9 -4.68 17.95 8.98
CA ILE A 9 -4.45 19.34 8.53
C ILE A 9 -3.77 19.34 7.15
N GLY A 10 -2.75 18.52 6.93
CA GLY A 10 -2.09 18.39 5.63
C GLY A 10 -3.06 17.99 4.52
N LEU A 11 -3.86 16.96 4.77
CA LEU A 11 -4.89 16.49 3.84
C LEU A 11 -6.06 17.46 3.66
N ALA A 12 -6.27 18.42 4.57
CA ALA A 12 -7.25 19.48 4.35
C ALA A 12 -6.74 20.53 3.35
N GLY A 13 -5.42 20.74 3.28
CA GLY A 13 -4.78 21.63 2.32
C GLY A 13 -4.53 20.98 0.96
N ASP A 14 -4.28 19.67 0.95
CA ASP A 14 -4.02 18.88 -0.26
C ASP A 14 -4.65 17.47 -0.15
N PRO A 15 -5.97 17.35 -0.43
CA PRO A 15 -6.75 16.13 -0.16
C PRO A 15 -6.41 14.91 -1.02
N GLU A 16 -5.75 15.13 -2.16
CA GLU A 16 -5.41 14.14 -3.17
C GLU A 16 -3.90 13.92 -3.28
N ASN A 17 -3.13 14.33 -2.28
CA ASN A 17 -1.70 14.05 -2.24
C ASN A 17 -1.44 12.57 -1.95
N PRO A 18 -0.94 11.77 -2.92
CA PRO A 18 -0.80 10.32 -2.76
C PRO A 18 0.18 9.98 -1.64
N LEU A 19 1.28 10.74 -1.53
CA LEU A 19 2.28 10.57 -0.49
C LEU A 19 1.70 10.83 0.93
N LEU A 20 0.91 11.88 1.12
CA LEU A 20 0.28 12.14 2.42
C LEU A 20 -0.79 11.09 2.76
N LEU A 21 -1.58 10.66 1.77
CA LEU A 21 -2.60 9.62 1.93
C LEU A 21 -1.96 8.29 2.33
N ALA A 22 -0.95 7.82 1.60
CA ALA A 22 -0.25 6.56 1.86
C ALA A 22 0.51 6.58 3.20
N ASN A 23 1.17 7.69 3.54
CA ASN A 23 1.87 7.82 4.82
C ASN A 23 0.88 7.86 6.00
N TYR A 24 -0.27 8.52 5.84
CA TYR A 24 -1.28 8.52 6.88
C TYR A 24 -1.91 7.13 7.07
N ALA A 25 -2.19 6.43 5.97
CA ALA A 25 -2.62 5.02 6.01
C ALA A 25 -1.62 4.17 6.79
N GLN A 26 -0.33 4.24 6.43
CA GLN A 26 0.72 3.49 7.12
C GLN A 26 0.81 3.82 8.61
N PHE A 27 0.65 5.10 8.99
CA PHE A 27 0.57 5.50 10.40
C PHE A 27 -0.65 4.87 11.11
N LEU A 28 -1.82 4.87 10.48
CA LEU A 28 -3.03 4.28 11.05
C LEU A 28 -2.85 2.77 11.27
N CYS A 29 -2.27 2.08 10.29
CA CYS A 29 -1.94 0.66 10.36
C CYS A 29 -0.96 0.34 11.51
N LEU A 30 0.17 1.04 11.58
CA LEU A 30 1.26 0.68 12.48
C LEU A 30 1.08 1.22 13.91
N ALA A 31 0.61 2.47 14.04
CA ALA A 31 0.55 3.14 15.33
C ALA A 31 -0.80 2.97 16.04
N THR A 32 -1.89 2.89 15.27
CA THR A 32 -3.25 2.82 15.84
C THR A 32 -3.92 1.47 15.65
N ARG A 33 -3.39 0.63 14.74
CA ARG A 33 -4.00 -0.65 14.33
C ARG A 33 -5.44 -0.51 13.84
N ASP A 34 -5.78 0.68 13.33
CA ASP A 34 -7.08 0.97 12.73
C ASP A 34 -7.02 0.57 11.25
N PHE A 35 -7.21 -0.72 11.01
CA PHE A 35 -7.02 -1.32 9.68
C PHE A 35 -8.09 -0.88 8.67
N ASP A 36 -9.30 -0.55 9.13
CA ASP A 36 -10.37 -0.11 8.25
C ASP A 36 -10.10 1.31 7.72
N ARG A 37 -9.70 2.24 8.59
CA ARG A 37 -9.27 3.57 8.12
C ARG A 37 -7.96 3.50 7.35
N CYS A 38 -7.03 2.64 7.76
CA CYS A 38 -5.80 2.44 7.00
C CYS A 38 -6.11 2.06 5.54
N GLU A 39 -7.01 1.09 5.35
CA GLU A 39 -7.42 0.67 4.01
C GLU A 39 -8.15 1.79 3.25
N GLU A 40 -9.02 2.56 3.90
CA GLU A 40 -9.68 3.72 3.28
C GLU A 40 -8.66 4.70 2.67
N TYR A 41 -7.62 5.06 3.44
CA TYR A 41 -6.60 5.99 2.97
C TYR A 41 -5.68 5.39 1.91
N PHE A 42 -5.37 4.09 1.97
CA PHE A 42 -4.64 3.44 0.89
C PHE A 42 -5.44 3.40 -0.41
N ARG A 43 -6.73 3.06 -0.36
CA ARG A 43 -7.60 3.08 -1.56
C ARG A 43 -7.66 4.48 -2.18
N ARG A 44 -7.71 5.52 -1.35
CA ARG A 44 -7.63 6.90 -1.83
C ARG A 44 -6.29 7.19 -2.49
N ALA A 45 -5.17 6.78 -1.88
CA ALA A 45 -3.83 7.02 -2.41
C ALA A 45 -3.64 6.40 -3.81
N VAL A 46 -4.03 5.13 -3.98
CA VAL A 46 -3.91 4.41 -5.27
C VAL A 46 -4.93 4.87 -6.32
N GLY A 47 -5.97 5.62 -5.90
CA GLY A 47 -6.95 6.23 -6.78
C GLY A 47 -6.52 7.56 -7.40
N VAL A 48 -5.41 8.17 -6.93
CA VAL A 48 -4.89 9.42 -7.47
C VAL A 48 -4.12 9.16 -8.77
N GLU A 49 -4.27 10.06 -9.75
CA GLU A 49 -3.52 10.02 -11.01
C GLU A 49 -2.49 11.16 -11.08
N PRO A 50 -1.28 10.91 -11.62
CA PRO A 50 -0.80 9.61 -12.11
C PRO A 50 -0.56 8.62 -10.96
N LYS A 51 -0.72 7.32 -11.26
CA LYS A 51 -0.39 6.23 -10.32
C LYS A 51 0.99 6.42 -9.68
N ASP A 52 1.02 6.33 -8.35
CA ASP A 52 2.24 6.38 -7.55
C ASP A 52 2.64 4.96 -7.12
N ALA A 53 3.80 4.51 -7.59
CA ALA A 53 4.26 3.14 -7.39
C ALA A 53 4.52 2.81 -5.91
N ASP A 54 4.96 3.78 -5.10
CA ASP A 54 5.19 3.59 -3.67
C ASP A 54 3.87 3.38 -2.91
N SER A 55 2.83 4.17 -3.23
CA SER A 55 1.49 4.02 -2.68
C SER A 55 0.88 2.66 -3.02
N LEU A 56 1.01 2.21 -4.28
CA LEU A 56 0.56 0.89 -4.75
C LEU A 56 1.28 -0.22 -4.00
N ASN A 57 2.61 -0.17 -3.92
CA ASN A 57 3.42 -1.18 -3.24
C ASN A 57 3.14 -1.27 -1.72
N LYS A 58 2.93 -0.12 -1.06
CA LYS A 58 2.52 -0.11 0.36
C LYS A 58 1.14 -0.70 0.55
N TYR A 59 0.21 -0.43 -0.35
CA TYR A 59 -1.13 -0.99 -0.27
C TYR A 59 -1.12 -2.50 -0.51
N ALA A 60 -0.36 -2.98 -1.48
CA ALA A 60 -0.12 -4.40 -1.74
C ALA A 60 0.38 -5.13 -0.49
N ASN A 61 1.40 -4.57 0.16
CA ASN A 61 1.94 -5.11 1.41
C ASN A 61 0.90 -5.16 2.54
N PHE A 62 0.03 -4.15 2.64
CA PHE A 62 -1.06 -4.14 3.63
C PHE A 62 -2.10 -5.22 3.33
N LEU A 63 -2.57 -5.33 2.09
CA LEU A 63 -3.53 -6.34 1.67
C LEU A 63 -2.99 -7.74 1.95
N TRP A 64 -1.74 -8.00 1.60
CA TRP A 64 -1.10 -9.28 1.85
C TRP A 64 -0.94 -9.58 3.35
N LYS A 65 -0.30 -8.69 4.12
CA LYS A 65 0.13 -9.00 5.50
C LYS A 65 -0.95 -8.79 6.56
N VAL A 66 -1.98 -8.00 6.26
CA VAL A 66 -3.02 -7.62 7.25
C VAL A 66 -4.39 -8.14 6.85
N ARG A 67 -4.73 -8.08 5.56
CA ARG A 67 -6.02 -8.59 5.07
C ARG A 67 -5.97 -10.03 4.59
N GLU A 68 -4.77 -10.59 4.41
CA GLU A 68 -4.55 -11.91 3.81
C GLU A 68 -5.22 -12.02 2.42
N ASP A 69 -5.36 -10.88 1.74
CA ASP A 69 -6.00 -10.74 0.44
C ASP A 69 -4.93 -10.82 -0.65
N VAL A 70 -4.52 -12.05 -0.95
CA VAL A 70 -3.41 -12.38 -1.85
C VAL A 70 -3.69 -11.90 -3.27
N GLU A 71 -4.91 -12.10 -3.77
CA GLU A 71 -5.33 -11.72 -5.13
C GLU A 71 -5.19 -10.22 -5.35
N ARG A 72 -5.80 -9.40 -4.47
CA ARG A 72 -5.70 -7.93 -4.59
C ARG A 72 -4.31 -7.41 -4.29
N ALA A 73 -3.53 -8.10 -3.44
CA ALA A 73 -2.14 -7.73 -3.23
C ALA A 73 -1.32 -7.91 -4.51
N GLU A 74 -1.50 -9.02 -5.23
CA GLU A 74 -0.83 -9.28 -6.51
C GLU A 74 -1.15 -8.21 -7.55
N GLU A 75 -2.43 -7.83 -7.70
CA GLU A 75 -2.85 -6.74 -8.58
C GLU A 75 -2.08 -5.44 -8.29
N MET A 76 -2.01 -5.04 -7.01
CA MET A 76 -1.33 -3.80 -6.61
C MET A 76 0.19 -3.87 -6.80
N PHE A 77 0.83 -5.04 -6.60
CA PHE A 77 2.26 -5.21 -6.90
C PHE A 77 2.55 -5.07 -8.39
N LEU A 78 1.71 -5.66 -9.25
CA LEU A 78 1.85 -5.56 -10.70
C LEU A 78 1.66 -4.11 -11.17
N GLU A 79 0.63 -3.41 -10.68
CA GLU A 79 0.42 -1.99 -10.99
C GLU A 79 1.62 -1.11 -10.54
N ALA A 80 2.24 -1.40 -9.39
CA ALA A 80 3.42 -0.67 -8.93
C ALA A 80 4.62 -0.82 -9.90
N ILE A 81 4.82 -2.04 -10.41
CA ILE A 81 5.86 -2.33 -11.41
C ILE A 81 5.54 -1.61 -12.73
N GLU A 82 4.28 -1.57 -13.15
CA GLU A 82 3.87 -0.86 -14.38
C GLU A 82 4.04 0.66 -14.27
N ALA A 83 3.77 1.24 -13.10
CA ALA A 83 3.97 2.65 -12.85
C ALA A 83 5.46 3.06 -12.90
N GLU A 84 6.36 2.21 -12.42
CA GLU A 84 7.81 2.45 -12.45
C GLU A 84 8.63 1.20 -12.90
N PRO A 85 8.60 0.84 -14.19
CA PRO A 85 9.15 -0.44 -14.67
C PRO A 85 10.69 -0.52 -14.61
N LYS A 86 11.36 0.61 -14.40
CA LYS A 86 12.83 0.67 -14.26
C LYS A 86 13.29 0.58 -12.81
N ASN A 87 12.36 0.63 -11.85
CA ASN A 87 12.68 0.60 -10.44
C ASN A 87 12.68 -0.85 -9.94
N SER A 88 13.87 -1.39 -9.70
CA SER A 88 14.01 -2.80 -9.26
C SER A 88 13.45 -3.06 -7.86
N PHE A 89 13.15 -2.02 -7.08
CA PHE A 89 12.58 -2.15 -5.74
C PHE A 89 11.22 -2.86 -5.77
N TYR A 90 10.30 -2.44 -6.65
CA TYR A 90 8.96 -3.03 -6.73
C TYR A 90 8.97 -4.46 -7.26
N ALA A 91 9.86 -4.76 -8.22
CA ALA A 91 10.07 -6.12 -8.69
C ALA A 91 10.63 -7.04 -7.59
N ALA A 92 11.51 -6.53 -6.72
CA ALA A 92 12.03 -7.29 -5.59
C ALA A 92 10.96 -7.55 -4.51
N ASP A 93 10.14 -6.54 -4.19
CA ASP A 93 9.02 -6.68 -3.26
C ASP A 93 7.99 -7.70 -3.78
N TYR A 94 7.66 -7.65 -5.07
CA TYR A 94 6.78 -8.64 -5.70
C TYR A 94 7.38 -10.05 -5.70
N ALA A 95 8.67 -10.19 -5.99
CA ALA A 95 9.35 -11.49 -5.89
C ALA A 95 9.32 -12.06 -4.46
N HIS A 96 9.44 -11.21 -3.44
CA HIS A 96 9.31 -11.60 -2.04
C HIS A 96 7.88 -12.04 -1.69
N PHE A 97 6.87 -11.37 -2.23
CA PHE A 97 5.48 -11.79 -2.14
C PHE A 97 5.29 -13.18 -2.75
N LEU A 98 5.71 -13.39 -4.00
CA LEU A 98 5.60 -14.68 -4.70
C LEU A 98 6.34 -15.82 -4.00
N TRP A 99 7.53 -15.56 -3.45
CA TRP A 99 8.26 -16.56 -2.67
C TRP A 99 7.47 -17.02 -1.44
N SER A 100 6.75 -16.09 -0.83
CA SER A 100 6.03 -16.33 0.42
C SER A 100 4.65 -16.96 0.19
N THR A 101 3.96 -16.63 -0.91
CA THR A 101 2.63 -17.16 -1.25
C THR A 101 2.70 -18.40 -2.15
N GLY A 102 3.64 -18.43 -3.10
CA GLY A 102 3.86 -19.57 -4.01
C GLY A 102 4.49 -20.81 -3.37
N GLY A 103 4.99 -20.69 -2.13
CA GLY A 103 5.45 -21.84 -1.34
C GLY A 103 4.31 -22.71 -0.79
N GLU A 104 3.09 -22.17 -0.70
CA GLU A 104 1.94 -22.87 -0.09
C GLU A 104 1.33 -23.93 -1.03
N ASP A 105 1.58 -23.87 -2.34
CA ASP A 105 1.10 -24.85 -3.33
C ASP A 105 1.99 -26.10 -3.49
N THR A 106 3.11 -26.19 -2.77
CA THR A 106 4.13 -27.25 -3.01
C THR A 106 4.23 -28.34 -1.94
N CYS A 107 3.24 -28.49 -1.07
CA CYS A 107 3.16 -29.61 -0.13
C CYS A 107 2.17 -30.70 -0.59
N TYR A 108 2.59 -31.56 -1.52
CA TYR A 108 2.04 -32.92 -1.72
C TYR A 108 3.13 -33.90 -2.17
#